data_AF-A0A8T6UQ15-F1
#
_entry.id   AF-A0A8T6UQ15-F1
#
_cell.length_a   1.000
_cell.length_b   1.000
_cell.length_c   1.000
_cell.angle_alpha   90.00
_cell.angle_beta   90.00
_cell.angle_gamma   90.00
#
_symmetry.space_group_name_H-M   'P 1'
#
loop_
_entity.id
_entity.type
_entity.pdbx_description
1 polymer ?
#
loop_
_entity_poly.entity_id
_entity_poly.type
_entity_poly.pdbx_seq_one_letter_code
_entity_poly.pdbx_strand_id
1 'polypeptide(L)'
;KDLRVNFSTYEGTMKVLDGVNLSIKKGEMLGLVGETGCGKTMTGRAILRILPSNAHIMTGEILFEGKTNLLELSESEMRKIRGKTISLIFQEPRRALHPTFDVGGQIGEVFGLHMREDVLKTVVQNLEVDGADSSLGNIMKNIYREELEGNESFIKRILEKIPILRNKIKEPIDKVLDEKSIDMLGRVQIPDPKRVSEQYPHELSGGMMQRVLISMALACNPTLLIADEPTTAVDVTTQVKLLDLIMDLKKTYGGS
;
A
#
# COMPACT_ATOMS: atom_id res chain seq x y z
N LYS A 1 1.54 -23.49 2.76
CA LYS A 1 1.59 -24.96 2.87
C LYS A 1 1.27 -25.33 4.31
N ASP A 2 0.39 -26.31 4.52
CA ASP A 2 -0.09 -26.78 5.83
C ASP A 2 -0.34 -25.65 6.83
N LEU A 3 -0.96 -24.56 6.38
CA LEU A 3 -1.12 -23.36 7.20
C LEU A 3 -2.22 -23.60 8.24
N ARG A 4 -1.86 -23.44 9.52
CA ARG A 4 -2.79 -23.55 10.65
C ARG A 4 -2.85 -22.25 11.44
N VAL A 5 -4.05 -21.76 11.68
CA VAL A 5 -4.29 -20.52 12.44
C VAL A 5 -5.38 -20.78 13.47
N ASN A 6 -5.09 -20.41 14.70
CA ASN A 6 -6.00 -20.54 15.83
C ASN A 6 -6.35 -19.17 16.42
N PHE A 7 -7.56 -19.04 16.97
CA PHE A 7 -7.97 -17.91 17.78
C PHE A 7 -7.99 -18.30 19.27
N SER A 8 -7.48 -17.40 20.09
CA SER A 8 -7.65 -17.43 21.54
C SER A 8 -8.98 -16.74 21.88
N THR A 9 -9.92 -17.49 22.44
CA THR A 9 -11.23 -16.99 22.91
C THR A 9 -11.39 -17.28 24.40
N TYR A 10 -12.40 -16.68 25.04
CA TYR A 10 -12.70 -16.96 26.45
C TYR A 10 -13.15 -18.42 26.68
N GLU A 11 -13.70 -19.09 25.67
CA GLU A 11 -14.11 -20.50 25.71
C GLU A 11 -12.98 -21.47 25.35
N GLY A 12 -11.79 -20.95 25.03
CA GLY A 12 -10.62 -21.73 24.67
C GLY A 12 -10.10 -21.43 23.25
N THR A 13 -9.39 -22.39 22.68
CA THR A 13 -8.77 -22.24 21.36
C THR A 13 -9.72 -22.68 20.25
N MET A 14 -10.03 -21.77 19.33
CA MET A 14 -10.83 -22.05 18.14
C MET A 14 -9.91 -22.20 16.92
N LYS A 15 -10.03 -23.31 16.18
CA LYS A 15 -9.32 -23.49 14.91
C LYS A 15 -10.01 -22.65 13.83
N VAL A 16 -9.25 -21.80 13.16
CA VAL A 16 -9.75 -20.94 12.07
C VAL A 16 -9.26 -21.43 10.71
N LEU A 17 -7.99 -21.83 10.61
CA LEU A 17 -7.43 -22.53 9.46
C LEU A 17 -6.85 -23.85 9.95
N ASP A 18 -7.19 -24.96 9.30
CA ASP A 18 -6.68 -26.30 9.65
C ASP A 18 -6.05 -26.97 8.42
N GLY A 19 -4.75 -26.76 8.23
CA GLY A 19 -3.94 -27.45 7.22
C GLY A 19 -4.15 -26.91 5.79
N VAL A 20 -4.30 -25.60 5.65
CA VAL A 20 -4.60 -24.98 4.35
C VAL A 20 -3.39 -25.04 3.40
N ASN A 21 -3.63 -25.57 2.21
CA ASN A 21 -2.66 -25.66 1.13
C ASN A 21 -3.19 -24.94 -0.11
N LEU A 22 -2.50 -23.86 -0.50
CA LEU A 22 -2.82 -23.05 -1.68
C LEU A 22 -1.54 -22.75 -2.45
N SER A 23 -1.65 -22.66 -3.77
CA SER A 23 -0.59 -22.24 -4.67
C SER A 23 -1.17 -21.37 -5.78
N ILE A 24 -0.48 -20.29 -6.11
CA ILE A 24 -0.83 -19.39 -7.21
C ILE A 24 0.44 -19.11 -8.02
N LYS A 25 0.38 -19.24 -9.35
CA LYS A 25 1.50 -18.91 -10.23
C LYS A 25 1.46 -17.44 -10.64
N LYS A 26 2.59 -16.92 -11.12
CA LYS A 26 2.65 -15.58 -11.72
C LYS A 26 1.60 -15.48 -12.83
N GLY A 27 0.82 -14.40 -12.80
CA GLY A 27 -0.22 -14.15 -13.80
C GLY A 27 -1.54 -14.90 -13.58
N GLU A 28 -1.65 -15.78 -12.58
CA GLU A 28 -2.92 -16.42 -12.24
C GLU A 28 -3.81 -15.49 -11.39
N MET A 29 -5.09 -15.82 -11.31
CA MET A 29 -6.03 -15.25 -10.34
C MET A 29 -6.68 -16.42 -9.62
N LEU A 30 -6.59 -16.42 -8.29
CA LEU A 30 -7.18 -17.46 -7.45
C LEU A 30 -8.33 -16.84 -6.65
N GLY A 31 -9.55 -17.32 -6.90
CA GLY A 31 -10.71 -16.98 -6.10
C GLY A 31 -10.87 -17.92 -4.91
N LEU A 32 -10.98 -17.37 -3.70
CA LEU A 32 -11.34 -18.12 -2.50
C LEU A 32 -12.81 -17.89 -2.17
N VAL A 33 -13.63 -18.94 -2.27
CA VAL A 33 -15.08 -18.90 -2.04
C VAL A 33 -15.44 -19.82 -0.89
N GLY A 34 -16.43 -19.42 -0.09
CA GLY A 34 -16.96 -20.19 1.02
C GLY A 34 -17.91 -19.35 1.87
N GLU A 35 -18.53 -19.96 2.87
CA GLU A 35 -19.48 -19.29 3.76
C GLU A 35 -18.80 -18.23 4.65
N THR A 36 -19.59 -17.31 5.20
CA THR A 36 -19.10 -16.34 6.19
C THR A 36 -18.47 -17.09 7.37
N GLY A 37 -17.25 -16.69 7.76
CA GLY A 37 -16.53 -17.32 8.87
C GLY A 37 -15.65 -18.52 8.51
N CYS A 38 -15.61 -18.97 7.24
CA CYS A 38 -14.77 -20.12 6.84
C CYS A 38 -13.25 -19.83 6.73
N GLY A 39 -12.79 -18.64 7.11
CA GLY A 39 -11.35 -18.30 7.16
C GLY A 39 -10.76 -17.64 5.90
N LYS A 40 -11.58 -17.22 4.91
CA LYS A 40 -11.10 -16.51 3.70
C LYS A 40 -10.23 -15.29 4.02
N THR A 41 -10.78 -14.36 4.79
CA THR A 41 -10.08 -13.15 5.26
C THR A 41 -8.81 -13.49 6.04
N MET A 42 -8.86 -14.50 6.91
CA MET A 42 -7.71 -14.90 7.72
C MET A 42 -6.61 -15.54 6.89
N THR A 43 -6.96 -16.21 5.79
CA THR A 43 -6.00 -16.74 4.82
C THR A 43 -5.19 -15.61 4.18
N GLY A 44 -5.87 -14.56 3.68
CA GLY A 44 -5.22 -13.39 3.09
C GLY A 44 -4.36 -12.62 4.10
N ARG A 45 -4.87 -12.39 5.31
CA ARG A 45 -4.16 -11.67 6.38
C ARG A 45 -2.96 -12.45 6.93
N ALA A 46 -3.02 -13.78 6.96
CA ALA A 46 -1.91 -14.62 7.39
C ALA A 46 -0.68 -14.44 6.47
N ILE A 47 -0.88 -14.31 5.15
CA ILE A 47 0.19 -14.07 4.17
C ILE A 47 1.00 -12.83 4.52
N LEU A 48 0.32 -11.75 4.92
CA LEU A 48 0.95 -10.49 5.30
C LEU A 48 1.30 -10.40 6.80
N ARG A 49 1.04 -11.44 7.60
CA ARG A 49 1.21 -11.43 9.07
C ARG A 49 0.52 -10.23 9.73
N ILE A 50 -0.72 -9.95 9.33
CA ILE A 50 -1.58 -8.87 9.87
C ILE A 50 -2.86 -9.43 10.50
N LEU A 51 -2.73 -10.60 11.11
CA LEU A 51 -3.81 -11.25 11.84
C LEU A 51 -4.23 -10.41 13.07
N PRO A 52 -5.49 -10.49 13.52
CA PRO A 52 -5.90 -9.84 14.76
C PRO A 52 -5.11 -10.36 15.96
N SER A 53 -5.05 -9.59 17.04
CA SER A 53 -4.19 -9.89 18.20
C SER A 53 -4.50 -11.22 18.90
N ASN A 54 -5.72 -11.71 18.77
CA ASN A 54 -6.15 -13.00 19.32
C ASN A 54 -5.88 -14.19 18.39
N ALA A 55 -5.27 -13.97 17.22
CA ALA A 55 -5.02 -14.99 16.22
C ALA A 55 -3.53 -15.34 16.11
N HIS A 56 -3.23 -16.63 16.04
CA HIS A 56 -1.86 -17.15 16.05
C HIS A 56 -1.66 -18.17 14.92
N ILE A 57 -0.59 -17.99 14.14
CA ILE A 57 -0.13 -18.99 13.18
C ILE A 57 0.59 -20.08 13.98
N MET A 58 0.06 -21.29 13.95
CA MET A 58 0.57 -22.41 14.74
C MET A 58 1.68 -23.17 14.01
N THR A 59 1.46 -23.44 12.72
CA THR A 59 2.35 -24.22 11.85
C THR A 59 2.13 -23.84 10.39
N GLY A 60 3.03 -24.32 9.53
CA GLY A 60 2.98 -24.16 8.08
C GLY A 60 4.03 -23.18 7.56
N GLU A 61 3.97 -22.95 6.26
CA GLU A 61 4.90 -22.09 5.53
C GLU A 61 4.16 -21.20 4.53
N ILE A 62 4.66 -19.98 4.33
CA ILE A 62 4.17 -19.06 3.31
C ILE A 62 5.33 -18.70 2.40
N LEU A 63 5.46 -19.44 1.30
CA LEU A 63 6.58 -19.30 0.36
C LEU A 63 6.25 -18.27 -0.73
N PHE A 64 6.96 -17.15 -0.73
CA PHE A 64 6.93 -16.17 -1.80
C PHE A 64 8.03 -16.47 -2.83
N GLU A 65 7.67 -16.42 -4.12
CA GLU A 65 8.52 -16.82 -5.26
C GLU A 65 9.18 -18.21 -5.12
N GLY A 66 8.55 -19.09 -4.34
CA GLY A 66 9.03 -20.46 -4.09
C GLY A 66 10.30 -20.57 -3.26
N LYS A 67 10.84 -19.46 -2.74
CA LYS A 67 12.15 -19.44 -2.05
C LYS A 67 12.09 -18.84 -0.65
N THR A 68 11.30 -17.77 -0.47
CA THR A 68 11.32 -17.00 0.78
C THR A 68 10.12 -17.36 1.65
N ASN A 69 10.36 -17.95 2.82
CA ASN A 69 9.30 -18.17 3.80
C ASN A 69 9.00 -16.88 4.56
N LEU A 70 7.84 -16.26 4.30
CA LEU A 70 7.45 -14.97 4.91
C LEU A 70 7.30 -15.05 6.44
N LEU A 71 7.11 -16.24 6.99
CA LEU A 71 6.99 -16.45 8.44
C LEU A 71 8.34 -16.33 9.16
N GLU A 72 9.46 -16.52 8.46
CA GLU A 72 10.81 -16.49 9.04
C GLU A 72 11.47 -15.10 8.95
N LEU A 73 10.88 -14.19 8.17
CA LEU A 73 11.41 -12.84 8.00
C LEU A 73 11.32 -12.01 9.28
N SER A 74 12.33 -11.17 9.52
CA SER A 74 12.26 -10.12 10.53
C SER A 74 11.16 -9.10 10.19
N GLU A 75 10.71 -8.32 11.18
CA GLU A 75 9.72 -7.26 10.91
C GLU A 75 10.24 -6.17 9.94
N SER A 76 11.55 -5.92 9.92
CA SER A 76 12.16 -4.99 8.96
C SER A 76 12.06 -5.52 7.52
N GLU A 77 12.32 -6.82 7.32
CA GLU A 77 12.19 -7.46 6.01
C GLU A 77 10.72 -7.56 5.58
N MET A 78 9.81 -7.93 6.49
CA MET A 78 8.37 -7.94 6.20
C MET A 78 7.85 -6.55 5.83
N ARG A 79 8.36 -5.48 6.46
CA ARG A 79 8.00 -4.10 6.09
C ARG A 79 8.39 -3.75 4.66
N LYS A 80 9.48 -4.30 4.13
CA LYS A 80 9.88 -4.12 2.72
C LYS A 80 8.96 -4.88 1.75
N ILE A 81 8.31 -5.94 2.22
CA ILE A 81 7.36 -6.74 1.42
C ILE A 81 5.96 -6.13 1.44
N ARG A 82 5.45 -5.78 2.63
CA ARG A 82 4.10 -5.23 2.82
C ARG A 82 3.94 -3.89 2.06
N GLY A 83 2.85 -3.74 1.33
CA GLY A 83 2.52 -2.54 0.57
C GLY A 83 3.29 -2.44 -0.76
N LYS A 84 4.62 -2.63 -0.72
CA LYS A 84 5.49 -2.53 -1.90
C LYS A 84 5.42 -3.74 -2.83
N THR A 85 5.65 -4.93 -2.28
CA THR A 85 5.73 -6.18 -3.08
C THR A 85 4.43 -6.96 -3.04
N ILE A 86 3.81 -7.04 -1.87
CA ILE A 86 2.51 -7.67 -1.65
C ILE A 86 1.59 -6.66 -1.01
N SER A 87 0.43 -6.44 -1.62
CA SER A 87 -0.55 -5.47 -1.16
C SER A 87 -1.91 -6.13 -0.91
N LEU A 88 -2.72 -5.51 -0.05
CA LEU A 88 -4.05 -5.99 0.34
C LEU A 88 -5.09 -4.88 0.15
N ILE A 89 -6.18 -5.21 -0.54
CA ILE A 89 -7.41 -4.42 -0.54
C ILE A 89 -8.32 -4.97 0.56
N PHE A 90 -8.65 -4.13 1.53
CA PHE A 90 -9.56 -4.47 2.63
C PHE A 90 -11.04 -4.39 2.21
N GLN A 91 -11.88 -5.14 2.91
CA GLN A 91 -13.33 -5.26 2.68
C GLN A 91 -14.11 -3.95 2.87
N GLU A 92 -13.67 -3.04 3.76
CA GLU A 92 -14.43 -1.84 4.15
C GLU A 92 -13.64 -0.53 3.96
N PRO A 93 -13.90 0.24 2.89
CA PRO A 93 -13.25 1.54 2.64
C PRO A 93 -13.33 2.53 3.78
N ARG A 94 -14.48 2.61 4.44
CA ARG A 94 -14.73 3.59 5.52
C ARG A 94 -13.87 3.36 6.75
N ARG A 95 -13.41 2.13 6.98
CA ARG A 95 -12.50 1.81 8.10
C ARG A 95 -11.04 1.98 7.74
N ALA A 96 -10.71 1.83 6.47
CA ALA A 96 -9.34 1.92 5.98
C ALA A 96 -8.89 3.37 5.74
N LEU A 97 -9.82 4.28 5.42
CA LEU A 97 -9.54 5.71 5.27
C LEU A 97 -9.77 6.46 6.58
N HIS A 98 -8.82 7.32 6.93
CA HIS A 98 -8.92 8.20 8.08
C HIS A 98 -9.80 9.41 7.75
N PRO A 99 -10.84 9.73 8.55
CA PRO A 99 -11.87 10.70 8.17
C PRO A 99 -11.41 12.16 8.23
N THR A 100 -10.31 12.45 8.94
CA THR A 100 -9.80 13.82 9.14
C THR A 100 -8.62 14.18 8.25
N PHE A 101 -8.22 13.29 7.34
CA PHE A 101 -7.18 13.56 6.35
C PHE A 101 -7.82 13.56 4.97
N ASP A 102 -7.32 14.42 4.09
CA ASP A 102 -7.72 14.41 2.69
C ASP A 102 -7.24 13.12 2.00
N VAL A 103 -7.83 12.84 0.84
CA VAL A 103 -7.59 11.61 0.07
C VAL A 103 -6.18 11.62 -0.54
N GLY A 104 -5.73 12.77 -1.03
CA GLY A 104 -4.42 12.93 -1.66
C GLY A 104 -3.28 12.65 -0.70
N GLY A 105 -3.36 13.19 0.51
CA GLY A 105 -2.39 12.99 1.58
C GLY A 105 -2.31 11.53 2.03
N GLN A 106 -3.44 10.84 2.13
CA GLN A 106 -3.47 9.41 2.49
C GLN A 106 -2.84 8.53 1.41
N ILE A 107 -3.08 8.81 0.13
CA ILE A 107 -2.38 8.11 -0.97
C ILE A 107 -0.89 8.48 -0.97
N GLY A 108 -0.56 9.75 -0.74
CA GLY A 108 0.80 10.27 -0.67
C GLY A 108 1.60 9.60 0.45
N GLU A 109 0.97 9.32 1.59
CA GLU A 109 1.59 8.60 2.71
C GLU A 109 2.06 7.20 2.29
N VAL A 110 1.27 6.49 1.47
CA VAL A 110 1.69 5.17 0.94
C VAL A 110 3.00 5.30 0.15
N PHE A 111 3.11 6.30 -0.73
CA PHE A 111 4.34 6.57 -1.47
C PHE A 111 5.49 6.99 -0.53
N GLY A 112 5.22 7.85 0.44
CA GLY A 112 6.23 8.32 1.40
C GLY A 112 6.79 7.21 2.29
N LEU A 113 5.98 6.21 2.63
CA LEU A 113 6.38 5.08 3.49
C LEU A 113 7.02 3.94 2.71
N HIS A 114 6.50 3.61 1.54
CA HIS A 114 6.88 2.39 0.80
C HIS A 114 7.75 2.66 -0.44
N MET A 115 7.76 3.90 -0.94
CA MET A 115 8.46 4.32 -2.16
C MET A 115 9.35 5.55 -1.89
N ARG A 116 9.83 5.71 -0.64
CA ARG A 116 10.61 6.88 -0.21
C ARG A 116 11.79 7.19 -1.12
N GLU A 117 12.56 6.16 -1.49
CA GLU A 117 13.72 6.31 -2.36
C GLU A 117 13.32 6.87 -3.74
N ASP A 118 12.23 6.34 -4.33
CA ASP A 118 11.72 6.79 -5.63
C ASP A 118 11.19 8.23 -5.58
N VAL A 119 10.54 8.60 -4.47
CA VAL A 119 10.10 9.97 -4.20
C VAL A 119 11.30 10.91 -4.13
N LEU A 120 12.33 10.57 -3.35
CA LEU A 120 13.53 11.40 -3.21
C LEU A 120 14.31 11.54 -4.53
N LYS A 121 14.43 10.46 -5.32
CA LYS A 121 15.02 10.52 -6.67
C LYS A 121 14.26 11.50 -7.56
N THR A 122 12.94 11.47 -7.53
CA THR A 122 12.09 12.41 -8.29
C THR A 122 12.30 13.86 -7.82
N VAL A 123 12.40 14.09 -6.51
CA VAL A 123 12.70 15.42 -5.95
C VAL A 123 14.04 15.95 -6.47
N VAL A 124 15.09 15.13 -6.44
CA VAL A 124 16.42 15.52 -6.94
C VAL A 124 16.35 15.88 -8.42
N GLN A 125 15.68 15.07 -9.24
CA GLN A 125 15.49 15.33 -10.66
C GLN A 125 14.74 16.65 -10.92
N ASN A 126 13.65 16.91 -10.19
CA ASN A 126 12.88 18.16 -10.34
C ASN A 126 13.73 19.40 -9.98
N LEU A 127 14.53 19.32 -8.91
CA LEU A 127 15.44 20.40 -8.52
C LEU A 127 16.59 20.64 -9.53
N GLU A 128 16.95 19.62 -10.31
CA GLU A 128 17.90 19.76 -11.42
C GLU A 128 17.32 20.56 -12.58
N VAL A 129 16.02 20.42 -12.85
CA VAL A 129 15.31 21.11 -13.92
C VAL A 129 14.95 22.56 -13.54
N ASP A 130 14.44 22.80 -12.32
CA ASP A 130 13.83 24.08 -11.92
C ASP A 130 14.83 25.17 -11.50
N GLY A 131 16.10 24.86 -11.28
CA GLY A 131 17.05 25.85 -10.75
C GLY A 131 18.47 25.33 -10.56
N ALA A 132 19.10 24.92 -11.66
CA ALA A 132 20.43 24.28 -11.69
C ALA A 132 21.52 25.03 -10.89
N ASP A 133 21.45 26.35 -10.72
CA ASP A 133 22.59 27.16 -10.27
C ASP A 133 22.38 28.00 -8.98
N SER A 134 21.27 27.84 -8.25
CA SER A 134 21.12 28.56 -6.98
C SER A 134 21.86 27.88 -5.82
N SER A 135 22.55 28.66 -4.97
CA SER A 135 23.27 28.12 -3.79
C SER A 135 22.36 27.30 -2.87
N LEU A 136 21.11 27.74 -2.70
CA LEU A 136 20.13 27.01 -1.92
C LEU A 136 19.70 25.71 -2.63
N GLY A 137 19.45 25.73 -3.93
CA GLY A 137 19.12 24.53 -4.71
C GLY A 137 20.20 23.46 -4.62
N ASN A 138 21.47 23.87 -4.68
CA ASN A 138 22.61 22.95 -4.53
C ASN A 138 22.70 22.34 -3.13
N ILE A 139 22.47 23.13 -2.08
CA ILE A 139 22.38 22.60 -0.70
C ILE A 139 21.26 21.56 -0.60
N MET A 140 20.08 21.87 -1.12
CA MET A 140 18.92 20.97 -1.08
C MET A 140 19.20 19.65 -1.80
N LYS A 141 19.76 19.70 -3.02
CA LYS A 141 20.15 18.50 -3.79
C LYS A 141 21.10 17.60 -3.00
N ASN A 142 22.13 18.18 -2.38
CA ASN A 142 23.09 17.41 -1.59
C ASN A 142 22.40 16.75 -0.38
N ILE A 143 21.47 17.44 0.29
CA ILE A 143 20.73 16.86 1.41
C ILE A 143 19.96 15.60 0.99
N TYR A 144 19.28 15.63 -0.15
CA TYR A 144 18.53 14.47 -0.62
C TYR A 144 19.44 13.36 -1.14
N ARG A 145 20.58 13.68 -1.78
CA ARG A 145 21.57 12.69 -2.24
C ARG A 145 22.21 11.95 -1.07
N GLU A 146 22.58 12.65 0.00
CA GLU A 146 23.13 12.06 1.23
C GLU A 146 22.17 11.05 1.87
N GLU A 147 20.86 11.37 1.92
CA GLU A 147 19.84 10.42 2.40
C GLU A 147 19.73 9.19 1.49
N LEU A 148 19.83 9.37 0.17
CA LEU A 148 19.78 8.28 -0.83
C LEU A 148 21.00 7.36 -0.78
N GLU A 149 22.18 7.87 -0.37
CA GLU A 149 23.43 7.09 -0.25
C GLU A 149 23.48 6.19 0.99
N GLY A 150 22.36 6.03 1.72
CA GLY A 150 22.21 5.10 2.83
C GLY A 150 22.37 5.74 4.21
N ASN A 151 22.47 7.07 4.31
CA ASN A 151 22.42 7.80 5.57
C ASN A 151 20.97 7.99 6.00
N GLU A 152 20.28 6.89 6.29
CA GLU A 152 18.87 6.92 6.68
C GLU A 152 18.64 7.94 7.80
N SER A 153 17.60 8.77 7.66
CA SER A 153 17.26 9.84 8.62
C SER A 153 18.22 11.03 8.64
N PHE A 154 19.11 11.19 7.66
CA PHE A 154 19.92 12.41 7.49
C PHE A 154 19.06 13.68 7.43
N ILE A 155 18.00 13.68 6.63
CA ILE A 155 17.03 14.78 6.55
C ILE A 155 16.44 15.07 7.93
N LYS A 156 16.06 14.04 8.67
CA LYS A 156 15.50 14.20 10.02
C LYS A 156 16.52 14.87 10.95
N ARG A 157 17.77 14.42 10.93
CA ARG A 157 18.88 14.99 11.74
C ARG A 157 19.14 16.46 11.38
N ILE A 158 19.04 16.84 10.10
CA ILE A 158 19.15 18.24 9.68
C ILE A 158 17.99 19.05 10.24
N LEU A 159 16.76 18.56 10.12
CA LEU A 159 15.57 19.26 10.58
C LEU A 159 15.53 19.46 12.10
N GLU A 160 16.09 18.53 12.87
CA GLU A 160 16.27 18.66 14.32
C GLU A 160 17.24 19.79 14.68
N LYS A 161 18.29 19.98 13.89
CA LYS A 161 19.31 21.03 14.12
C LYS A 161 18.94 22.38 13.53
N ILE A 162 18.22 22.40 12.40
CA ILE A 162 17.89 23.60 11.63
C ILE A 162 16.39 23.57 11.27
N PRO A 163 15.49 23.85 12.22
CA PRO A 163 14.04 23.77 12.02
C PRO A 163 13.51 24.70 10.93
N ILE A 164 14.20 25.82 10.67
CA ILE A 164 13.79 26.80 9.65
C ILE A 164 13.77 26.21 8.23
N LEU A 165 14.52 25.12 8.00
CA LEU A 165 14.56 24.43 6.72
C LEU A 165 13.40 23.46 6.52
N ARG A 166 12.54 23.24 7.53
CA ARG A 166 11.43 22.28 7.48
C ARG A 166 10.56 22.49 6.24
N ASN A 167 10.05 23.70 6.02
CA ASN A 167 9.16 23.94 4.89
C ASN A 167 9.90 23.78 3.56
N LYS A 168 11.13 24.31 3.45
CA LYS A 168 11.96 24.18 2.25
C LYS A 168 12.30 22.73 1.88
N ILE A 169 12.46 21.87 2.88
CA ILE A 169 12.74 20.42 2.68
C ILE A 169 11.46 19.63 2.44
N LYS A 170 10.35 20.01 3.08
CA LYS A 170 9.09 19.28 2.97
C LYS A 170 8.35 19.60 1.68
N GLU A 171 8.34 20.85 1.25
CA GLU A 171 7.58 21.33 0.08
C GLU A 171 7.92 20.57 -1.22
N PRO A 172 9.19 20.30 -1.59
CA PRO A 172 9.49 19.48 -2.76
C PRO A 172 8.99 18.05 -2.66
N ILE A 173 9.04 17.47 -1.45
CA ILE A 173 8.54 16.11 -1.19
C ILE A 173 7.01 16.10 -1.33
N ASP A 174 6.32 17.01 -0.65
CA ASP A 174 4.87 17.14 -0.68
C ASP A 174 4.37 17.30 -2.12
N LYS A 175 5.01 18.15 -2.93
CA LYS A 175 4.68 18.32 -4.35
C LYS A 175 4.75 17.01 -5.14
N VAL A 176 5.81 16.22 -4.96
CA VAL A 176 5.96 14.92 -5.63
C VAL A 176 4.92 13.92 -5.15
N LEU A 177 4.57 13.93 -3.85
CA LEU A 177 3.54 13.06 -3.30
C LEU A 177 2.16 13.42 -3.86
N ASP A 178 1.82 14.71 -3.93
CA ASP A 178 0.56 15.20 -4.48
C ASP A 178 0.42 14.81 -5.96
N GLU A 179 1.47 15.02 -6.76
CA GLU A 179 1.49 14.64 -8.19
C GLU A 179 1.27 13.13 -8.37
N LYS A 180 1.92 12.29 -7.55
CA LYS A 180 1.73 10.83 -7.60
C LYS A 180 0.33 10.41 -7.15
N SER A 181 -0.23 11.07 -6.13
CA SER A 181 -1.60 10.81 -5.67
C SER A 181 -2.63 11.12 -6.75
N ILE A 182 -2.51 12.27 -7.41
CA ILE A 182 -3.39 12.69 -8.51
C ILE A 182 -3.29 11.73 -9.69
N ASP A 183 -2.07 11.32 -10.08
CA ASP A 183 -1.85 10.32 -11.13
C ASP A 183 -2.54 8.99 -10.78
N MET A 184 -2.38 8.50 -9.55
CA MET A 184 -3.02 7.26 -9.12
C MET A 184 -4.54 7.33 -9.10
N LEU A 185 -5.12 8.45 -8.66
CA LEU A 185 -6.56 8.68 -8.73
C LEU A 185 -7.05 8.66 -10.20
N GLY A 186 -6.28 9.27 -11.12
CA GLY A 186 -6.55 9.20 -12.55
C GLY A 186 -6.56 7.76 -13.09
N ARG A 187 -5.59 6.94 -12.69
CA ARG A 187 -5.48 5.52 -13.11
C ARG A 187 -6.66 4.67 -12.65
N VAL A 188 -7.24 4.97 -11.49
CA VAL A 188 -8.45 4.29 -11.01
C VAL A 188 -9.75 4.94 -11.50
N GLN A 189 -9.66 5.81 -12.51
CA GLN A 189 -10.78 6.51 -13.16
C GLN A 189 -11.64 7.31 -12.17
N ILE A 190 -11.02 7.97 -11.20
CA ILE A 190 -11.69 8.95 -10.37
C ILE A 190 -11.96 10.20 -11.22
N PRO A 191 -13.20 10.73 -11.25
CA PRO A 191 -13.50 11.96 -11.96
C PRO A 191 -12.82 13.14 -11.26
N ASP A 192 -12.20 14.01 -12.04
CA ASP A 192 -11.45 15.17 -11.54
C ASP A 192 -10.48 14.80 -10.39
N PRO A 193 -9.41 14.03 -10.70
CA PRO A 193 -8.46 13.51 -9.69
C PRO A 193 -7.90 14.59 -8.76
N LYS A 194 -7.63 15.79 -9.30
CA LYS A 194 -7.08 16.91 -8.54
C LYS A 194 -8.08 17.42 -7.50
N ARG A 195 -9.34 17.64 -7.90
CA ARG A 195 -10.37 18.06 -6.93
C ARG A 195 -10.58 16.97 -5.88
N VAL A 196 -10.62 15.70 -6.28
CA VAL A 196 -10.86 14.59 -5.36
C VAL A 196 -9.69 14.36 -4.40
N SER A 197 -8.44 14.62 -4.80
CA SER A 197 -7.31 14.54 -3.86
C SER A 197 -7.44 15.51 -2.70
N GLU A 198 -8.09 16.66 -2.89
CA GLU A 198 -8.31 17.66 -1.85
C GLU A 198 -9.55 17.38 -0.98
N GLN A 199 -10.35 16.37 -1.34
CA GLN A 199 -11.56 16.00 -0.59
C GLN A 199 -11.26 15.03 0.54
N TYR A 200 -12.16 15.01 1.53
CA TYR A 200 -12.15 14.07 2.64
C TYR A 200 -13.02 12.83 2.34
N PRO A 201 -12.77 11.68 2.99
CA PRO A 201 -13.51 10.44 2.70
C PRO A 201 -15.04 10.55 2.82
N HIS A 202 -15.55 11.39 3.72
CA HIS A 202 -16.99 11.58 3.92
C HIS A 202 -17.67 12.36 2.78
N GLU A 203 -16.88 13.02 1.92
CA GLU A 203 -17.36 13.76 0.73
C GLU A 203 -17.42 12.87 -0.52
N LEU A 204 -16.99 11.60 -0.42
CA LEU A 204 -16.92 10.66 -1.53
C LEU A 204 -18.08 9.65 -1.50
N SER A 205 -18.50 9.23 -2.70
CA SER A 205 -19.41 8.08 -2.81
C SER A 205 -18.72 6.78 -2.39
N GLY A 206 -19.50 5.73 -2.07
CA GLY A 206 -18.97 4.40 -1.75
C GLY A 206 -18.04 3.85 -2.84
N GLY A 207 -18.43 3.99 -4.11
CA GLY A 207 -17.60 3.58 -5.25
C GLY A 207 -16.32 4.40 -5.41
N MET A 208 -16.35 5.70 -5.11
CA MET A 208 -15.14 6.53 -5.11
C MET A 208 -14.18 6.13 -3.97
N MET A 209 -14.69 5.92 -2.75
CA MET A 209 -13.87 5.43 -1.64
C MET A 209 -13.22 4.07 -1.96
N GLN A 210 -13.95 3.17 -2.62
CA GLN A 210 -13.40 1.89 -3.05
C GLN A 210 -12.28 2.05 -4.08
N ARG A 211 -12.45 2.95 -5.05
CA ARG A 211 -11.40 3.28 -6.05
C ARG A 211 -10.17 3.89 -5.38
N VAL A 212 -10.34 4.75 -4.37
CA VAL A 212 -9.25 5.28 -3.55
C VAL A 212 -8.50 4.14 -2.84
N LEU A 213 -9.20 3.17 -2.25
CA LEU A 213 -8.51 2.02 -1.65
C LEU A 213 -7.71 1.21 -2.67
N ILE A 214 -8.27 1.00 -3.87
CA ILE A 214 -7.55 0.30 -4.93
C ILE A 214 -6.33 1.10 -5.38
N SER A 215 -6.44 2.43 -5.49
CA SER A 215 -5.30 3.26 -5.84
C SER A 215 -4.18 3.17 -4.79
N MET A 216 -4.53 3.17 -3.50
CA MET A 216 -3.56 2.94 -2.41
C MET A 216 -2.92 1.56 -2.51
N ALA A 217 -3.72 0.52 -2.74
CA ALA A 217 -3.22 -0.85 -2.84
C ALA A 217 -2.28 -1.05 -4.05
N LEU A 218 -2.52 -0.33 -5.14
CA LEU A 218 -1.74 -0.40 -6.38
C LEU A 218 -0.63 0.64 -6.48
N ALA A 219 -0.55 1.60 -5.56
CA ALA A 219 0.38 2.73 -5.61
C ALA A 219 1.85 2.28 -5.81
N CYS A 220 2.24 1.21 -5.13
CA CYS A 220 3.61 0.69 -5.19
C CYS A 220 3.84 -0.34 -6.31
N ASN A 221 2.85 -0.56 -7.18
CA ASN A 221 2.89 -1.59 -8.22
C ASN A 221 3.24 -3.00 -7.67
N PRO A 222 2.40 -3.57 -6.80
CA PRO A 222 2.71 -4.83 -6.12
C PRO A 222 2.72 -6.02 -7.09
N THR A 223 3.65 -6.95 -6.85
CA THR A 223 3.75 -8.22 -7.58
C THR A 223 2.59 -9.17 -7.25
N LEU A 224 2.08 -9.11 -6.01
CA LEU A 224 0.92 -9.88 -5.57
C LEU A 224 -0.11 -8.96 -4.92
N LEU A 225 -1.32 -8.95 -5.47
CA LEU A 225 -2.47 -8.25 -4.90
C LEU A 225 -3.42 -9.27 -4.27
N ILE A 226 -3.66 -9.12 -2.98
CA ILE A 226 -4.68 -9.86 -2.24
C ILE A 226 -5.90 -8.94 -2.14
N ALA A 227 -7.09 -9.48 -2.42
CA ALA A 227 -8.32 -8.73 -2.31
C ALA A 227 -9.29 -9.48 -1.40
N ASP A 228 -9.59 -8.87 -0.25
CA ASP A 228 -10.50 -9.42 0.76
C ASP A 228 -11.87 -8.78 0.56
N GLU A 229 -12.74 -9.46 -0.19
CA GLU A 229 -14.08 -8.98 -0.52
C GLU A 229 -14.12 -7.53 -1.05
N PRO A 230 -13.34 -7.20 -2.11
CA PRO A 230 -13.11 -5.83 -2.55
C PRO A 230 -14.36 -5.15 -3.17
N THR A 231 -15.46 -5.88 -3.31
CA THR A 231 -16.68 -5.43 -4.00
C THR A 231 -17.88 -5.31 -3.06
N THR A 232 -17.80 -5.75 -1.81
CA THR A 232 -18.97 -5.88 -0.91
C THR A 232 -19.64 -4.54 -0.58
N ALA A 233 -18.90 -3.43 -0.64
CA ALA A 233 -19.41 -2.09 -0.30
C ALA A 233 -20.03 -1.31 -1.47
N VAL A 234 -20.14 -1.90 -2.67
CA VAL A 234 -20.63 -1.20 -3.88
C VAL A 234 -21.70 -1.99 -4.62
N ASP A 235 -22.55 -1.30 -5.39
CA ASP A 235 -23.61 -1.92 -6.18
C ASP A 235 -23.04 -2.85 -7.28
N VAL A 236 -23.83 -3.85 -7.70
CA VAL A 236 -23.42 -4.90 -8.65
C VAL A 236 -22.82 -4.33 -9.95
N THR A 237 -23.32 -3.20 -10.44
CA THR A 237 -22.81 -2.59 -11.69
C THR A 237 -21.42 -1.98 -11.46
N THR A 238 -21.20 -1.36 -10.31
CA THR A 238 -19.88 -0.85 -9.90
C THR A 238 -18.89 -1.97 -9.62
N GLN A 239 -19.34 -3.11 -9.06
CA GLN A 239 -18.48 -4.27 -8.80
C GLN A 239 -17.81 -4.80 -10.08
N VAL A 240 -18.58 -4.95 -11.17
CA VAL A 240 -18.06 -5.43 -12.46
C VAL A 240 -16.99 -4.48 -12.99
N LYS A 241 -17.30 -3.18 -13.04
CA LYS A 241 -16.35 -2.15 -13.52
C LYS A 241 -15.06 -2.10 -12.70
N LEU A 242 -15.15 -2.39 -11.40
CA LEU A 242 -14.02 -2.42 -10.49
C LEU A 242 -13.12 -3.64 -10.73
N LEU A 243 -13.72 -4.80 -10.96
CA LEU A 243 -12.99 -6.02 -11.31
C LEU A 243 -12.31 -5.87 -12.67
N ASP A 244 -13.00 -5.32 -13.66
CA ASP A 244 -12.42 -5.00 -14.98
C ASP A 244 -11.22 -4.06 -14.83
N LEU A 245 -11.37 -3.00 -14.02
CA LEU A 245 -10.28 -2.08 -13.72
C LEU A 245 -9.07 -2.81 -13.10
N ILE A 246 -9.29 -3.67 -12.10
CA ILE A 246 -8.20 -4.45 -11.48
C ILE A 246 -7.54 -5.37 -12.51
N MET A 247 -8.33 -6.00 -13.39
CA MET A 247 -7.81 -6.88 -14.45
C MET A 247 -7.00 -6.10 -15.51
N ASP A 248 -7.43 -4.90 -15.89
CA ASP A 248 -6.72 -4.06 -16.84
C ASP A 248 -5.44 -3.45 -16.25
N LEU A 249 -5.49 -3.06 -14.97
CA LEU A 249 -4.29 -2.65 -14.24
C LEU A 249 -3.31 -3.82 -14.11
N LYS A 250 -3.79 -5.04 -13.86
CA LYS A 250 -2.93 -6.25 -13.90
C LYS A 250 -2.24 -6.42 -15.25
N LYS A 251 -2.91 -6.20 -16.39
CA LYS A 251 -2.26 -6.29 -17.72
C LYS A 251 -1.19 -5.20 -17.90
N THR A 252 -1.49 -4.00 -17.42
CA THR A 252 -0.61 -2.83 -17.52
C THR A 252 0.65 -2.99 -16.67
N TYR A 253 0.53 -3.57 -15.47
CA TYR A 253 1.61 -3.70 -14.50
C TYR A 253 2.32 -5.05 -14.49
N GLY A 254 1.60 -6.11 -14.83
CA GLY A 254 2.10 -7.49 -14.82
C GLY A 254 2.70 -7.93 -16.15
N GLY A 255 3.14 -6.98 -16.99
CA GLY A 255 3.51 -7.16 -18.40
C GLY A 255 4.16 -8.52 -18.71
N SER A 256 3.58 -9.18 -19.73
CA SER A 256 4.00 -10.39 -20.46
C SER A 256 4.56 -11.56 -19.63
#